data_AF-A0A7D7V8M8-F1
#
_entry.id   AF-A0A7D7V8M8-F1
#
_cell.length_a   1.000
_cell.length_b   1.000
_cell.length_c   1.000
_cell.angle_alpha   90.00
_cell.angle_beta   90.00
_cell.angle_gamma   90.00
#
_symmetry.space_group_name_H-M   'P 1'
#
loop_
_entity.id
_entity.type
_entity.pdbx_description
1 polymer ?
#
loop_
_entity_poly.entity_id
_entity_poly.type
_entity_poly.pdbx_seq_one_letter_code
_entity_poly.pdbx_strand_id
1 'polypeptide(L)'
;MRQYLLEIYYEHNVSIPLKIFHHSFVVDAPIDKVWNFYTDLHHLEVITPKRLDFKIIESSSNKITLGQTAYFSSKIITRITWKTRITACKPYTYVDEMGNVLFKRWKHTHVFHKINKNQTKIEDEVEFEL
;
A
#
# COMPACT_ATOMS: atom_id res chain seq x y z
N MET A 1 -39.82 40.66 10.89
CA MET A 1 -40.38 39.29 10.99
C MET A 1 -39.54 38.40 10.09
N ARG A 2 -38.76 37.48 10.69
CA ARG A 2 -37.77 36.64 10.00
C ARG A 2 -38.50 35.53 9.21
N GLN A 3 -38.18 35.46 7.93
CA GLN A 3 -38.56 34.40 7.03
C GLN A 3 -37.66 33.18 7.28
N TYR A 4 -38.26 32.06 7.67
CA TYR A 4 -37.55 30.79 7.84
C TYR A 4 -37.37 30.16 6.46
N LEU A 5 -36.13 30.13 5.97
CA LEU A 5 -35.70 29.25 4.88
C LEU A 5 -35.30 27.91 5.51
N LEU A 6 -36.08 26.87 5.21
CA LEU A 6 -35.70 25.48 5.46
C LEU A 6 -34.69 25.08 4.38
N GLU A 7 -33.40 25.11 4.71
CA GLU A 7 -32.37 24.47 3.89
C GLU A 7 -32.42 22.96 4.13
N ILE A 8 -32.84 22.24 3.09
CA ILE A 8 -32.81 20.77 3.02
C ILE A 8 -31.35 20.38 2.76
N TYR A 9 -30.67 19.84 3.78
CA TYR A 9 -29.35 19.24 3.62
C TYR A 9 -29.50 17.92 2.85
N TYR A 10 -29.21 17.94 1.55
CA TYR A 10 -29.01 16.72 0.77
C TYR A 10 -27.61 16.17 1.05
N GLU A 11 -27.52 15.20 1.96
CA GLU A 11 -26.34 14.31 2.06
C GLU A 11 -26.25 13.47 0.78
N HIS A 12 -25.47 13.94 -0.19
CA HIS A 12 -25.02 13.10 -1.29
C HIS A 12 -23.98 12.11 -0.75
N ASN A 13 -24.44 10.96 -0.25
CA ASN A 13 -23.61 9.78 -0.05
C ASN A 13 -23.22 9.21 -1.43
N VAL A 14 -22.24 9.84 -2.07
CA VAL A 14 -21.60 9.28 -3.27
C VAL A 14 -20.70 8.15 -2.80
N SER A 15 -21.17 6.91 -2.92
CA SER A 15 -20.33 5.72 -2.76
C SER A 15 -19.31 5.71 -3.90
N ILE A 16 -18.03 5.84 -3.55
CA ILE A 16 -16.95 5.71 -4.52
C ILE A 16 -16.75 4.20 -4.72
N PRO A 17 -16.87 3.70 -5.97
CA PRO A 17 -16.79 2.26 -6.19
C PRO A 17 -15.37 1.77 -5.91
N LEU A 18 -15.28 0.65 -5.20
CA LEU A 18 -14.04 -0.09 -5.01
C LEU A 18 -13.45 -0.46 -6.38
N LYS A 19 -12.19 -0.10 -6.59
CA LYS A 19 -11.42 -0.47 -7.79
C LYS A 19 -10.34 -1.47 -7.43
N ILE A 20 -10.00 -2.30 -8.41
CA ILE A 20 -8.98 -3.33 -8.27
C ILE A 20 -7.95 -3.15 -9.38
N PHE A 21 -6.68 -3.15 -9.00
CA PHE A 21 -5.53 -3.18 -9.91
C PHE A 21 -4.71 -4.45 -9.66
N HIS A 22 -4.45 -5.21 -10.73
CA HIS A 22 -3.62 -6.42 -10.66
C HIS A 22 -2.36 -6.25 -11.49
N HIS A 23 -1.24 -6.69 -10.95
CA HIS A 23 0.03 -6.77 -11.66
C HIS A 23 0.79 -8.03 -11.29
N SER A 24 1.54 -8.60 -12.24
CA SER A 24 2.42 -9.72 -11.96
C SER A 24 3.65 -9.71 -12.84
N PHE A 25 4.76 -10.18 -12.30
CA PHE A 25 6.05 -10.21 -12.98
C PHE A 25 6.97 -11.29 -12.39
N VAL A 26 8.06 -11.61 -13.10
CA VAL A 26 9.03 -12.63 -12.69
C VAL A 26 10.35 -11.98 -12.33
N VAL A 27 10.96 -12.48 -11.26
CA VAL A 27 12.30 -12.10 -10.80
C VAL A 27 13.21 -13.33 -10.88
N ASP A 28 14.38 -13.17 -11.50
CA ASP A 28 15.42 -14.21 -11.61
C ASP A 28 16.21 -14.34 -10.30
N ALA A 29 15.50 -14.66 -9.21
CA ALA A 29 16.08 -15.04 -7.93
C ALA A 29 15.24 -16.10 -7.20
N PRO A 30 15.85 -16.91 -6.32
CA PRO A 30 15.13 -17.83 -5.44
C PRO A 30 14.15 -17.09 -4.52
N ILE A 31 12.99 -17.71 -4.24
CA ILE A 31 11.89 -17.09 -3.48
C ILE A 31 12.32 -16.53 -2.12
N ASP A 32 13.19 -17.21 -1.38
CA ASP A 32 13.66 -16.73 -0.07
C ASP A 32 14.47 -15.44 -0.19
N LYS A 33 15.24 -15.29 -1.26
CA LYS A 33 16.02 -14.07 -1.51
C LYS A 33 15.10 -12.91 -1.86
N VAL A 34 14.10 -13.16 -2.71
CA VAL A 34 13.09 -12.16 -3.08
C VAL A 34 12.27 -11.76 -1.85
N TRP A 35 11.76 -12.73 -1.10
CA TRP A 35 10.98 -12.51 0.11
C TRP A 35 11.75 -11.70 1.16
N ASN A 36 13.00 -12.07 1.45
CA ASN A 36 13.83 -11.33 2.40
C ASN A 36 14.12 -9.90 1.95
N PHE A 37 14.23 -9.67 0.63
CA PHE A 37 14.38 -8.33 0.09
C PHE A 37 13.10 -7.50 0.27
N TYR A 38 11.94 -8.04 -0.10
CA TYR A 38 10.65 -7.35 -0.01
C TYR A 38 10.17 -7.13 1.44
N THR A 39 10.59 -7.98 2.37
CA THR A 39 10.20 -7.87 3.78
C THR A 39 11.17 -7.04 4.63
N ASP A 40 12.17 -6.42 4.01
CA ASP A 40 12.99 -5.39 4.64
C ASP A 40 12.49 -4.01 4.23
N LEU A 41 12.08 -3.23 5.22
CA LEU A 41 11.48 -1.92 5.00
C LEU A 41 12.42 -0.96 4.29
N HIS A 42 13.74 -1.06 4.51
CA HIS A 42 14.72 -0.17 3.87
C HIS A 42 14.81 -0.39 2.36
N HIS A 43 14.42 -1.56 1.85
CA HIS A 43 14.39 -1.81 0.41
C HIS A 43 13.21 -1.15 -0.30
N LEU A 44 12.17 -0.67 0.41
CA LEU A 44 11.10 0.14 -0.20
C LEU A 44 11.65 1.41 -0.85
N GLU A 45 12.62 2.07 -0.21
CA GLU A 45 13.29 3.24 -0.79
C GLU A 45 14.11 2.88 -2.04
N VAL A 46 14.66 1.66 -2.10
CA VAL A 46 15.46 1.17 -3.24
C VAL A 46 14.59 0.91 -4.47
N ILE A 47 13.42 0.29 -4.30
CA ILE A 47 12.52 -0.04 -5.42
C ILE A 47 11.65 1.14 -5.86
N THR A 48 11.52 2.17 -5.03
CA THR A 48 10.68 3.33 -5.34
C THR A 48 11.40 4.28 -6.31
N PRO A 49 10.78 4.68 -7.43
CA PRO A 49 11.39 5.63 -8.36
C PRO A 49 11.86 6.91 -7.67
N LYS A 50 13.13 7.30 -7.85
CA LYS A 50 13.77 8.47 -7.21
C LYS A 50 12.96 9.78 -7.34
N ARG A 51 12.24 9.96 -8.45
CA ARG A 51 11.38 11.13 -8.69
C ARG A 51 10.28 11.33 -7.65
N LEU A 52 9.92 10.28 -6.92
CA LEU A 52 8.89 10.30 -5.89
C LEU A 52 9.44 10.77 -4.53
N ASP A 53 10.75 10.91 -4.34
CA ASP A 53 11.36 11.35 -3.06
C ASP A 53 10.70 10.67 -1.84
N PHE A 54 10.57 9.34 -1.93
CA PHE A 54 9.94 8.51 -0.91
C PHE A 54 10.85 8.42 0.31
N LYS A 55 10.27 8.59 1.50
CA LYS A 55 10.98 8.57 2.77
C LYS A 55 10.22 7.79 3.82
N ILE A 56 10.93 6.97 4.58
CA ILE A 56 10.45 6.38 5.81
C ILE A 56 10.63 7.41 6.94
N ILE A 57 9.53 7.96 7.46
CA ILE A 57 9.54 8.91 8.57
C ILE A 57 9.73 8.16 9.89
N GLU A 58 8.95 7.10 10.09
CA GLU A 58 8.92 6.30 11.31
C GLU A 58 8.47 4.88 10.99
N SER A 59 8.99 3.89 11.71
CA SER A 59 8.40 2.56 11.71
C SER A 59 8.57 1.87 13.05
N SER A 60 7.62 1.00 13.39
CA SER A 60 7.68 0.15 14.57
C SER A 60 8.65 -1.04 14.42
N SER A 61 9.13 -1.33 13.20
CA SER A 61 10.04 -2.43 12.89
C SER A 61 10.70 -2.20 11.54
N ASN A 62 11.94 -2.68 11.35
CA ASN A 62 12.57 -2.68 10.02
C ASN A 62 12.14 -3.87 9.16
N LYS A 63 11.51 -4.88 9.74
CA LYS A 63 10.99 -6.04 9.01
C LYS A 63 9.47 -6.04 8.94
N ILE A 64 8.94 -6.43 7.79
CA ILE A 64 7.52 -6.72 7.54
C ILE A 64 7.05 -7.83 8.46
N THR A 65 6.20 -7.46 9.42
CA THR A 65 5.57 -8.38 10.38
C THR A 65 4.12 -7.99 10.63
N LEU A 66 3.30 -8.96 11.04
CA LEU A 66 1.90 -8.71 11.35
C LEU A 66 1.75 -7.60 12.39
N GLY A 67 0.91 -6.61 12.11
CA GLY A 67 0.63 -5.48 12.99
C GLY A 67 1.64 -4.34 12.93
N GLN A 68 2.76 -4.49 12.22
CA GLN A 68 3.73 -3.40 12.01
C GLN A 68 3.02 -2.18 11.42
N THR A 69 3.43 -1.00 11.90
CA THR A 69 3.03 0.27 11.30
C THR A 69 4.24 1.05 10.81
N ALA A 70 4.08 1.78 9.73
CA ALA A 70 5.08 2.70 9.22
C ALA A 70 4.41 4.00 8.78
N TYR A 71 5.17 5.09 8.86
CA TYR A 71 4.76 6.42 8.41
C TYR A 71 5.68 6.85 7.28
N PHE A 72 5.09 7.18 6.14
CA PHE A 72 5.83 7.49 4.91
C PHE A 72 5.55 8.90 4.42
N SER A 73 6.47 9.44 3.62
CA SER A 73 6.28 10.64 2.81
C SER A 73 6.66 10.35 1.37
N SER A 74 5.92 10.92 0.41
CA SER A 74 6.27 10.87 -1.01
C SER A 74 5.75 12.10 -1.75
N LYS A 75 6.40 12.43 -2.86
CA LYS A 75 6.07 13.50 -3.79
C LYS A 75 5.42 12.92 -5.03
N ILE A 76 4.10 12.98 -5.09
CA ILE A 76 3.32 12.57 -6.28
C ILE A 76 3.07 13.80 -7.16
N ILE A 77 2.31 14.77 -6.62
CA ILE A 77 2.12 16.12 -7.19
C ILE A 77 2.59 17.13 -6.14
N THR A 78 2.02 17.03 -4.95
CA THR A 78 2.51 17.65 -3.71
C THR A 78 3.09 16.58 -2.78
N ARG A 79 3.74 17.01 -1.69
CA ARG A 79 4.19 16.09 -0.65
C ARG A 79 2.98 15.60 0.13
N ILE A 80 2.81 14.28 0.17
CA ILE A 80 1.76 13.60 0.93
C ILE A 80 2.44 12.70 1.96
N THR A 81 1.81 12.57 3.13
CA THR A 81 2.19 11.60 4.16
C THR A 81 1.04 10.66 4.43
N TRP A 82 1.37 9.44 4.82
CA TRP A 82 0.36 8.45 5.21
C TRP A 82 0.95 7.43 6.17
N LYS A 83 0.05 6.78 6.92
CA LYS A 83 0.37 5.67 7.81
C LYS A 83 -0.10 4.37 7.16
N THR A 84 0.77 3.36 7.15
CA THR A 84 0.41 2.00 6.73
C THR A 84 0.37 1.07 7.94
N ARG A 85 -0.36 -0.04 7.80
CA ARG A 85 -0.37 -1.17 8.73
C ARG A 85 -0.31 -2.48 7.96
N ILE A 86 0.50 -3.43 8.43
CA ILE A 86 0.49 -4.80 7.93
C ILE A 86 -0.65 -5.58 8.60
N THR A 87 -1.69 -5.93 7.84
CA THR A 87 -2.91 -6.57 8.38
C THR A 87 -2.92 -8.09 8.23
N ALA A 88 -2.09 -8.63 7.33
CA ALA A 88 -1.81 -10.05 7.24
C ALA A 88 -0.34 -10.27 6.88
N CYS A 89 0.28 -11.27 7.48
CA CYS A 89 1.66 -11.66 7.15
C CYS A 89 1.85 -13.14 7.44
N LYS A 90 2.17 -13.92 6.40
CA LYS A 90 2.55 -15.32 6.45
C LYS A 90 3.73 -15.52 5.49
N PRO A 91 4.46 -16.65 5.53
CA PRO A 91 5.53 -16.89 4.57
C PRO A 91 5.03 -16.68 3.13
N TYR A 92 5.74 -15.82 2.38
CA TYR A 92 5.48 -15.51 0.98
C TYR A 92 4.13 -14.82 0.68
N THR A 93 3.50 -14.22 1.69
CA THR A 93 2.33 -13.35 1.49
C THR A 93 2.22 -12.32 2.60
N TYR A 94 2.04 -11.05 2.24
CA TYR A 94 1.64 -10.02 3.21
C TYR A 94 0.64 -9.05 2.61
N VAL A 95 -0.10 -8.38 3.49
CA VAL A 95 -1.08 -7.36 3.14
C VAL A 95 -0.75 -6.08 3.89
N ASP A 96 -0.57 -4.99 3.17
CA ASP A 96 -0.49 -3.64 3.73
C ASP A 96 -1.76 -2.85 3.44
N GLU A 97 -2.25 -2.16 4.45
CA GLU A 97 -3.42 -1.31 4.36
C GLU A 97 -3.08 0.13 4.76
N MET A 98 -3.66 1.08 4.05
CA MET A 98 -3.59 2.48 4.40
C MET A 98 -4.84 3.25 3.98
N GLY A 99 -4.96 4.46 4.52
CA GLY A 99 -5.91 5.45 4.09
C GLY A 99 -5.27 6.83 4.22
N ASN A 100 -5.58 7.71 3.27
CA ASN A 100 -5.17 9.11 3.30
C ASN A 100 -6.18 9.97 2.53
N VAL A 101 -5.83 11.23 2.29
CA VAL A 101 -6.70 12.20 1.60
C VAL A 101 -6.95 11.83 0.12
N LEU A 102 -6.02 11.12 -0.51
CA LEU A 102 -6.08 10.72 -1.93
C LEU A 102 -6.69 9.32 -2.15
N PHE A 103 -6.58 8.47 -1.15
CA PHE A 103 -7.08 7.11 -1.16
C PHE A 103 -7.82 6.86 0.15
N LYS A 104 -9.15 6.90 0.10
CA LYS A 104 -10.01 6.62 1.27
C LYS A 104 -9.75 5.21 1.80
N ARG A 105 -9.48 4.27 0.88
CA ARG A 105 -9.08 2.90 1.18
C ARG A 105 -7.96 2.49 0.24
N TRP A 106 -7.00 1.78 0.80
CA TRP A 106 -5.96 1.07 0.07
C TRP A 106 -5.66 -0.23 0.80
N LYS A 107 -5.79 -1.36 0.11
CA LYS A 107 -5.38 -2.68 0.59
C LYS A 107 -4.57 -3.34 -0.52
N HIS A 108 -3.31 -3.59 -0.23
CA HIS A 108 -2.36 -4.14 -1.18
C HIS A 108 -1.89 -5.51 -0.71
N THR A 109 -2.20 -6.52 -1.49
CA THR A 109 -1.85 -7.91 -1.25
C THR A 109 -0.67 -8.29 -2.14
N HIS A 110 0.40 -8.75 -1.51
CA HIS A 110 1.62 -9.22 -2.17
C HIS A 110 1.70 -10.73 -2.01
N VAL A 111 1.82 -11.46 -3.12
CA VAL A 111 1.96 -12.93 -3.13
C VAL A 111 3.19 -13.32 -3.92
N PHE A 112 4.03 -14.19 -3.34
CA PHE A 112 5.27 -14.67 -3.95
C PHE A 112 5.15 -16.16 -4.22
N HIS A 113 5.36 -16.55 -5.48
CA HIS A 113 5.27 -17.93 -5.92
C HIS A 113 6.62 -18.41 -6.44
N LYS A 114 7.06 -19.58 -5.98
CA LYS A 114 8.26 -20.23 -6.50
C LYS A 114 7.93 -20.85 -7.87
N ILE A 115 8.60 -20.41 -8.93
CA ILE A 115 8.48 -21.03 -10.25
C ILE A 115 9.45 -22.21 -10.34
N ASN A 116 10.71 -21.99 -10.00
CA ASN A 116 11.76 -23.00 -9.94
C ASN A 116 12.83 -22.61 -8.91
N LYS A 117 14.01 -23.26 -8.93
CA LYS A 117 15.10 -22.98 -7.98
C LYS A 117 15.58 -21.52 -8.02
N ASN A 118 15.51 -20.87 -9.18
CA ASN A 118 16.13 -19.57 -9.44
C ASN A 118 15.13 -18.49 -9.86
N GLN A 119 13.83 -18.78 -9.93
CA GLN A 119 12.82 -17.83 -10.38
C GLN A 119 11.63 -17.76 -9.43
N THR A 120 11.16 -16.54 -9.22
CA THR A 120 10.01 -16.22 -8.38
C THR A 120 9.03 -15.35 -9.16
N LYS A 121 7.75 -15.70 -9.14
CA LYS A 121 6.68 -14.84 -9.64
C LYS A 121 6.14 -14.01 -8.46
N ILE A 122 5.98 -12.71 -8.69
CA ILE A 122 5.35 -11.79 -7.74
C ILE A 122 4.00 -11.41 -8.33
N GLU A 123 2.96 -11.45 -7.50
CA GLU A 123 1.60 -11.00 -7.82
C GLU A 123 1.18 -9.95 -6.80
N ASP A 124 0.75 -8.80 -7.33
CA ASP A 124 0.28 -7.65 -6.57
C ASP A 124 -1.18 -7.40 -6.92
N GLU A 125 -2.03 -7.32 -5.90
CA GLU A 125 -3.43 -6.92 -6.00
C GLU A 125 -3.68 -5.72 -5.10
N VAL A 126 -4.10 -4.60 -5.68
CA VAL A 126 -4.45 -3.37 -4.97
C VAL A 126 -5.95 -3.13 -5.08
N GLU A 127 -6.65 -3.27 -3.96
CA GLU A 127 -8.00 -2.76 -3.78
C GLU A 127 -7.92 -1.30 -3.30
N PHE A 128 -8.54 -0.36 -4.01
CA PHE A 128 -8.49 1.05 -3.63
C PHE A 128 -9.79 1.81 -3.92
N GLU A 129 -10.01 2.85 -3.11
CA GLU A 129 -11.06 3.86 -3.28
C GLU A 129 -10.39 5.24 -3.27
N LEU A 130 -10.67 6.04 -4.31
CA LEU A 130 -10.12 7.40 -4.47
C LEU A 130 -10.85 8.44 -3.60
#